data_AF-A0A7J2MTV7-F1
#
_entry.id   AF-A0A7J2MTV7-F1
#
_cell.length_a   1.000
_cell.length_b   1.000
_cell.length_c   1.000
_cell.angle_alpha   90.00
_cell.angle_beta   90.00
_cell.angle_gamma   90.00
#
_symmetry.space_group_name_H-M   'P 1'
#
loop_
_entity.id
_entity.type
_entity.pdbx_description
1 polymer ?
#
loop_
_entity_poly.entity_id
_entity_poly.type
_entity_poly.pdbx_seq_one_letter_code
_entity_poly.pdbx_strand_id
1 'polypeptide(L)'
;MKPSEIFRYYRREDIKREIVRVAKDREVVPLLMTGEFGSRPQAIFFAKDYDEIVKEGVASLHLSIERWENPSLLRSEMKKKELDELRIGWDLLIDVDSKNLEFSRICSQLVIEALELHGIRSISIKFSGRNGFHLAVPYETFPKVIGGREVKNLFPEAPRVIASYLKEMIRKNLAEEILKKFSMDEVVELSGVSREELVDEEIGLNPYKVVDIDPVAISSRHLFRAPFSLHEKTWLVSLPIRKEDLKKFSREDAKVENLEFRAKFLDLEKVRE
;
A
#
# COMPACT_ATOMS: atom_id res chain seq x y z
N MET A 1 2.56 21.53 -7.29
CA MET A 1 3.72 21.90 -6.47
C MET A 1 4.91 22.13 -7.39
N LYS A 2 5.79 23.11 -7.12
CA LYS A 2 6.95 23.39 -7.98
C LYS A 2 8.06 22.35 -7.75
N PRO A 3 8.91 22.03 -8.74
CA PRO A 3 10.01 21.08 -8.56
C PRO A 3 10.93 21.39 -7.38
N SER A 4 11.19 22.67 -7.10
CA SER A 4 12.04 23.09 -5.97
C SER A 4 11.40 22.82 -4.59
N GLU A 5 10.08 22.87 -4.49
CA GLU A 5 9.34 22.55 -3.26
C GLU A 5 9.36 21.04 -3.01
N ILE A 6 9.16 20.24 -4.07
CA ILE A 6 9.22 18.77 -4.03
C ILE A 6 10.63 18.31 -3.64
N PHE A 7 11.66 18.89 -4.24
CA PHE A 7 13.05 18.60 -3.90
C PHE A 7 13.35 18.93 -2.43
N ARG A 8 12.89 20.09 -1.94
CA ARG A 8 13.06 20.47 -0.53
C ARG A 8 12.32 19.50 0.41
N TYR A 9 11.14 19.05 0.02
CA TYR A 9 10.36 18.09 0.78
C TYR A 9 11.11 16.76 0.95
N TYR A 10 11.58 16.16 -0.14
CA TYR A 10 12.31 14.89 -0.08
C TYR A 10 13.66 15.00 0.63
N ARG A 11 14.24 16.19 0.72
CA ARG A 11 15.48 16.44 1.48
C ARG A 11 15.28 16.59 2.99
N ARG A 12 14.04 16.62 3.49
CA ARG A 12 13.82 16.63 4.94
C ARG A 12 14.34 15.31 5.54
N GLU A 13 15.11 15.42 6.62
CA GLU A 13 15.80 14.27 7.22
C GLU A 13 14.82 13.23 7.79
N ASP A 14 13.69 13.69 8.33
CA ASP A 14 12.60 12.83 8.81
C ASP A 14 11.99 11.97 7.68
N ILE A 15 11.72 12.58 6.52
CA ILE A 15 11.21 11.90 5.32
C ILE A 15 12.23 10.91 4.77
N LYS A 16 13.46 11.37 4.58
CA LYS A 16 14.57 10.56 4.09
C LYS A 16 14.77 9.32 4.95
N ARG A 17 14.82 9.49 6.28
CA ARG A 17 15.02 8.38 7.22
C ARG A 17 13.94 7.32 7.08
N GLU A 18 12.67 7.70 6.99
CA GLU A 18 11.57 6.74 6.88
C GLU A 18 11.54 6.04 5.52
N ILE A 19 11.80 6.75 4.42
CA ILE A 19 11.85 6.13 3.09
C ILE A 19 13.03 5.15 3.00
N VAL A 20 14.23 5.56 3.43
CA VAL A 20 15.43 4.70 3.44
C VAL A 20 15.19 3.45 4.31
N ARG A 21 14.54 3.61 5.48
CA ARG A 21 14.20 2.49 6.37
C ARG A 21 13.34 1.44 5.67
N VAL A 22 12.27 1.87 4.99
CA VAL A 22 11.32 0.94 4.35
C VAL A 22 11.85 0.42 3.01
N ALA A 23 12.71 1.18 2.33
CA ALA A 23 13.38 0.78 1.08
C ALA A 23 14.43 -0.31 1.26
N LYS A 24 14.85 -0.59 2.50
CA LYS A 24 15.82 -1.65 2.79
C LYS A 24 15.38 -2.98 2.17
N ASP A 25 16.32 -3.63 1.48
CA ASP A 25 16.13 -4.90 0.78
C ASP A 25 15.07 -4.85 -0.34
N ARG A 26 14.67 -3.67 -0.84
CA ARG A 26 13.66 -3.53 -1.90
C ARG A 26 14.23 -2.93 -3.16
N GLU A 27 13.58 -3.24 -4.26
CA GLU A 27 13.71 -2.43 -5.46
C GLU A 27 13.03 -1.07 -5.21
N VAL A 28 13.71 0.01 -5.60
CA VAL A 28 13.24 1.40 -5.51
C VAL A 28 13.06 1.91 -6.92
N VAL A 29 11.96 2.59 -7.22
CA VAL A 29 11.69 3.12 -8.55
C VAL A 29 11.12 4.54 -8.43
N PRO A 30 11.86 5.57 -8.85
CA PRO A 30 11.32 6.92 -8.91
C PRO A 30 10.38 7.06 -10.10
N LEU A 31 9.31 7.82 -9.92
CA LEU A 31 8.58 8.49 -10.99
C LEU A 31 9.13 9.91 -11.07
N LEU A 32 9.69 10.28 -12.21
CA LEU A 32 10.30 11.58 -12.42
C LEU A 32 9.22 12.66 -12.68
N MET A 33 9.59 13.92 -12.51
CA MET A 33 8.73 15.06 -12.84
C MET A 33 8.32 15.11 -14.32
N THR A 34 9.05 14.40 -15.19
CA THR A 34 8.70 14.21 -16.61
C THR A 34 7.50 13.28 -16.80
N GLY A 35 7.10 12.52 -15.78
CA GLY A 35 6.08 11.47 -15.85
C GLY A 35 6.64 10.09 -16.22
N GLU A 36 7.95 9.98 -16.45
CA GLU A 36 8.63 8.73 -16.76
C GLU A 36 9.09 8.02 -15.49
N PHE A 37 9.03 6.68 -15.49
CA PHE A 37 9.66 5.89 -14.44
C PHE A 37 11.17 5.83 -14.67
N GLY A 38 11.92 5.87 -13.57
CA GLY A 38 13.36 5.62 -13.58
C GLY A 38 13.69 4.20 -14.02
N SER A 39 14.98 4.01 -14.36
CA SER A 39 15.50 2.70 -14.74
C SER A 39 15.32 1.66 -13.63
N ARG A 40 15.22 0.38 -14.01
CA ARG A 40 15.04 -0.74 -13.09
C ARG A 40 16.08 -1.83 -13.38
N PRO A 41 16.66 -2.48 -12.35
CA PRO A 41 16.44 -2.22 -10.93
C PRO A 41 17.24 -1.03 -10.39
N GLN A 42 16.71 -0.37 -9.37
CA GLN A 42 17.46 0.51 -8.49
C GLN A 42 17.22 0.10 -7.04
N ALA A 43 18.14 0.48 -6.15
CA ALA A 43 18.10 0.16 -4.73
C ALA A 43 18.71 1.31 -3.92
N ILE A 44 18.34 1.39 -2.64
CA ILE A 44 18.98 2.28 -1.67
C ILE A 44 19.74 1.40 -0.68
N PHE A 45 21.06 1.36 -0.79
CA PHE A 45 21.93 0.67 0.17
C PHE A 45 22.37 1.60 1.30
N PHE A 46 22.59 2.87 0.95
CA PHE A 46 23.01 3.93 1.86
C PHE A 46 22.15 5.18 1.66
N ALA A 47 22.13 6.02 2.69
CA ALA A 47 21.43 7.31 2.68
C ALA A 47 21.84 8.24 1.50
N LYS A 48 23.06 8.08 0.98
CA LYS A 48 23.54 8.84 -0.18
C LYS A 48 22.89 8.41 -1.49
N ASP A 49 22.54 7.12 -1.64
CA ASP A 49 21.87 6.62 -2.85
C ASP A 49 20.49 7.29 -3.00
N TYR A 50 19.78 7.48 -1.89
CA TYR A 50 18.54 8.26 -1.86
C TYR A 50 18.75 9.70 -2.33
N ASP A 51 19.83 10.37 -1.89
CA ASP A 51 20.11 11.74 -2.30
C ASP A 51 20.37 11.84 -3.80
N GLU A 52 21.07 10.86 -4.39
CA GLU A 52 21.29 10.82 -5.84
C GLU A 52 19.97 10.60 -6.60
N ILE A 53 19.14 9.66 -6.16
CA ILE A 53 17.80 9.44 -6.75
C ILE A 53 16.98 10.73 -6.71
N VAL A 54 16.92 11.43 -5.56
CA VAL A 54 16.15 12.67 -5.41
C VAL A 54 16.65 13.79 -6.32
N LYS A 55 17.97 13.87 -6.58
CA LYS A 55 18.56 14.87 -7.50
C LYS A 55 18.14 14.68 -8.96
N GLU A 56 17.69 13.48 -9.36
CA GLU A 56 17.17 13.22 -10.71
C GLU A 56 15.83 13.93 -10.98
N GLY A 57 15.20 14.54 -9.96
CA GLY A 57 13.94 15.27 -10.11
C GLY A 57 12.73 14.37 -9.93
N VAL A 58 12.62 13.78 -8.75
CA VAL A 58 11.57 12.81 -8.41
C VAL A 58 10.24 13.50 -8.07
N ALA A 59 9.16 13.03 -8.68
CA ALA A 59 7.79 13.33 -8.28
C ALA A 59 7.34 12.40 -7.14
N SER A 60 7.52 11.09 -7.33
CA SER A 60 7.14 10.07 -6.36
C SER A 60 8.10 8.87 -6.32
N LEU A 61 8.22 8.22 -5.17
CA LEU A 61 9.04 7.03 -4.96
C LEU A 61 8.16 5.81 -4.73
N HIS A 62 8.52 4.70 -5.36
CA HIS A 62 7.82 3.43 -5.23
C HIS A 62 8.80 2.32 -4.84
N LEU A 63 8.31 1.33 -4.09
CA LEU A 63 9.09 0.23 -3.54
C LEU A 63 8.46 -1.10 -3.95
N SER A 64 9.27 -2.14 -4.17
CA SER A 64 8.73 -3.49 -4.40
C SER A 64 8.05 -4.05 -3.16
N ILE A 65 6.96 -4.81 -3.34
CA ILE A 65 6.34 -5.60 -2.25
C ILE A 65 7.32 -6.69 -1.77
N GLU A 66 7.97 -7.35 -2.71
CA GLU A 66 9.02 -8.35 -2.47
C GLU A 66 10.28 -7.69 -1.90
N ARG A 67 11.00 -8.47 -1.10
CA ARG A 67 12.31 -8.14 -0.53
C ARG A 67 13.35 -9.09 -1.08
N TRP A 68 14.51 -8.56 -1.42
CA TRP A 68 15.58 -9.21 -2.16
C TRP A 68 16.88 -9.18 -1.38
N GLU A 69 17.66 -10.24 -1.46
CA GLU A 69 19.00 -10.29 -0.88
C GLU A 69 19.89 -9.19 -1.46
N ASN A 70 19.80 -8.97 -2.78
CA ASN A 70 20.41 -7.84 -3.47
C ASN A 70 19.53 -7.40 -4.65
N PRO A 71 18.76 -6.30 -4.53
CA PRO A 71 17.86 -5.86 -5.58
C PRO A 71 18.57 -5.48 -6.90
N SER A 72 19.86 -5.12 -6.86
CA SER A 72 20.63 -4.79 -8.07
C SER A 72 20.88 -5.99 -8.99
N LEU A 73 20.66 -7.22 -8.51
CA LEU A 73 20.79 -8.43 -9.33
C LEU A 73 19.55 -8.74 -10.18
N LEU A 74 18.43 -8.03 -9.95
CA LEU A 74 17.18 -8.23 -10.67
C LEU A 74 17.30 -7.88 -12.15
N ARG A 75 16.58 -8.62 -13.00
CA ARG A 75 16.49 -8.38 -14.45
C ARG A 75 15.06 -8.60 -14.91
N SER A 76 14.69 -7.98 -16.04
CA SER A 76 13.31 -8.04 -16.56
C SER A 76 12.89 -9.46 -16.97
N GLU A 77 13.82 -10.31 -17.39
CA GLU A 77 13.54 -11.64 -17.96
C GLU A 77 13.80 -12.81 -16.99
N MET A 78 13.89 -12.54 -15.68
CA MET A 78 14.14 -13.59 -14.69
C MET A 78 12.95 -14.55 -14.57
N LYS A 79 13.24 -15.85 -14.59
CA LYS A 79 12.24 -16.89 -14.31
C LYS A 79 11.89 -16.90 -12.82
N LYS A 80 10.71 -17.44 -12.50
CA LYS A 80 10.24 -17.57 -11.11
C LYS A 80 11.29 -18.17 -10.17
N LYS A 81 11.95 -19.25 -10.59
CA LYS A 81 13.00 -19.90 -9.79
C LYS A 81 14.17 -18.96 -9.44
N GLU A 82 14.63 -18.16 -10.39
CA GLU A 82 15.74 -17.22 -10.18
C GLU A 82 15.31 -16.07 -9.24
N LEU A 83 14.06 -15.63 -9.35
CA LEU A 83 13.49 -14.65 -8.41
C LEU A 83 13.37 -15.25 -7.00
N ASP A 84 12.89 -16.48 -6.88
CA ASP A 84 12.77 -17.18 -5.59
C ASP A 84 14.13 -17.35 -4.89
N GLU A 85 15.20 -17.61 -5.65
CA GLU A 85 16.57 -17.69 -5.13
C GLU A 85 17.06 -16.35 -4.56
N LEU A 86 16.73 -15.22 -5.19
CA LEU A 86 17.07 -13.88 -4.68
C LEU A 86 16.12 -13.37 -3.59
N ARG A 87 14.90 -13.91 -3.50
CA ARG A 87 13.90 -13.39 -2.58
C ARG A 87 14.22 -13.81 -1.15
N ILE A 88 14.16 -12.85 -0.24
CA ILE A 88 14.32 -13.07 1.20
C ILE A 88 13.00 -12.91 1.97
N GLY A 89 11.98 -12.31 1.36
CA GLY A 89 10.64 -12.17 1.92
C GLY A 89 9.71 -11.34 1.06
N TRP A 90 8.50 -11.11 1.54
CA TRP A 90 7.51 -10.23 0.94
C TRP A 90 6.52 -9.80 2.03
N ASP A 91 6.08 -8.55 2.01
CA ASP A 91 5.01 -8.12 2.92
C ASP A 91 3.66 -8.37 2.27
N LEU A 92 2.65 -8.65 3.09
CA LEU A 92 1.28 -8.54 2.60
C LEU A 92 0.96 -7.07 2.45
N LEU A 93 0.55 -6.66 1.25
CA LEU A 93 0.04 -5.32 0.97
C LEU A 93 -1.37 -5.45 0.38
N ILE A 94 -2.33 -4.82 1.04
CA ILE A 94 -3.72 -4.73 0.56
C ILE A 94 -3.93 -3.27 0.15
N ASP A 95 -4.09 -3.06 -1.15
CA ASP A 95 -4.42 -1.75 -1.71
C ASP A 95 -5.95 -1.61 -1.76
N VAL A 96 -6.47 -0.61 -1.05
CA VAL A 96 -7.89 -0.28 -0.99
C VAL A 96 -8.07 1.06 -1.69
N ASP A 97 -8.77 1.09 -2.82
CA ASP A 97 -9.04 2.33 -3.57
C ASP A 97 -10.53 2.49 -3.89
N SER A 98 -10.97 3.74 -3.99
CA SER A 98 -12.34 4.09 -4.34
C SER A 98 -12.39 5.50 -4.93
N LYS A 99 -13.47 5.84 -5.64
CA LYS A 99 -13.75 7.24 -5.98
C LYS A 99 -14.09 8.08 -4.75
N ASN A 100 -14.52 7.46 -3.64
CA ASN A 100 -14.88 8.13 -2.40
C ASN A 100 -14.02 7.64 -1.22
N LEU A 101 -13.43 8.58 -0.48
CA LEU A 101 -12.55 8.27 0.64
C LEU A 101 -13.26 7.53 1.81
N GLU A 102 -14.53 7.81 2.06
CA GLU A 102 -15.29 7.13 3.13
C GLU A 102 -15.51 5.66 2.81
N PHE A 103 -15.77 5.30 1.55
CA PHE A 103 -15.89 3.88 1.19
C PHE A 103 -14.57 3.13 1.42
N SER A 104 -13.44 3.70 1.00
CA SER A 104 -12.11 3.15 1.29
C SER A 104 -11.83 3.06 2.79
N ARG A 105 -12.30 4.04 3.59
CA ARG A 105 -12.14 4.05 5.04
C ARG A 105 -12.91 2.92 5.70
N ILE A 106 -14.18 2.72 5.34
CA ILE A 106 -15.01 1.62 5.85
C ILE A 106 -14.37 0.27 5.50
N CYS A 107 -13.96 0.10 4.24
CA CYS A 107 -13.29 -1.11 3.78
C CYS A 107 -11.98 -1.37 4.54
N SER A 108 -11.14 -0.36 4.67
CA SER A 108 -9.87 -0.47 5.42
C SER A 108 -10.07 -0.83 6.89
N GLN A 109 -11.11 -0.27 7.53
CA GLN A 109 -11.46 -0.61 8.91
C GLN A 109 -11.84 -2.09 9.04
N LEU A 110 -12.69 -2.60 8.15
CA LEU A 110 -13.09 -4.01 8.14
C LEU A 110 -11.92 -4.96 7.83
N VAL A 111 -11.00 -4.57 6.95
CA VAL A 111 -9.76 -5.35 6.70
C VAL A 111 -8.88 -5.40 7.95
N ILE A 112 -8.73 -4.29 8.69
CA ILE A 112 -7.99 -4.27 9.96
C ILE A 112 -8.65 -5.23 10.96
N GLU A 113 -9.96 -5.13 11.14
CA GLU A 113 -10.70 -5.99 12.07
C GLU A 113 -10.59 -7.46 11.69
N ALA A 114 -10.69 -7.80 10.39
CA ALA A 114 -10.51 -9.16 9.91
C ALA A 114 -9.11 -9.70 10.22
N LEU A 115 -8.05 -8.92 9.96
CA LEU A 115 -6.68 -9.29 10.32
C LEU A 115 -6.51 -9.49 11.84
N GLU A 116 -7.10 -8.61 12.65
CA GLU A 116 -7.05 -8.72 14.13
C GLU A 116 -7.80 -9.95 14.66
N LEU A 117 -8.90 -10.35 14.03
CA LEU A 117 -9.61 -11.60 14.35
C LEU A 117 -8.73 -12.84 14.10
N HIS A 118 -7.80 -12.76 13.16
CA HIS A 118 -6.77 -13.80 12.93
C HIS A 118 -5.55 -13.67 13.85
N GLY A 119 -5.59 -12.78 14.84
CA GLY A 119 -4.49 -12.56 15.79
C GLY A 119 -3.33 -11.74 15.22
N ILE A 120 -3.48 -11.10 14.06
CA ILE A 120 -2.45 -10.27 13.46
C ILE A 120 -2.46 -8.88 14.12
N ARG A 121 -1.38 -8.53 14.82
CA ARG A 121 -1.25 -7.25 15.52
C ARG A 121 -0.40 -6.23 14.77
N SER A 122 0.60 -6.71 14.04
CA SER A 122 1.59 -5.95 13.26
C SER A 122 1.01 -5.37 11.97
N ILE A 123 -0.11 -4.65 12.09
CA ILE A 123 -0.80 -4.03 10.96
C ILE A 123 -0.39 -2.56 10.86
N SER A 124 0.08 -2.17 9.69
CA SER A 124 0.34 -0.77 9.33
C SER A 124 -0.70 -0.28 8.34
N ILE A 125 -1.06 1.00 8.42
CA ILE A 125 -1.94 1.65 7.45
C ILE A 125 -1.33 2.98 7.02
N LYS A 126 -1.44 3.30 5.74
CA LYS A 126 -1.11 4.62 5.19
C LYS A 126 -2.14 5.06 4.17
N PHE A 127 -2.40 6.36 4.13
CA PHE A 127 -3.13 6.97 3.03
C PHE A 127 -2.34 6.85 1.72
N SER A 128 -3.00 6.55 0.60
CA SER A 128 -2.34 6.33 -0.70
C SER A 128 -1.95 7.62 -1.42
N GLY A 129 -2.51 8.75 -1.00
CA GLY A 129 -2.33 10.07 -1.63
C GLY A 129 -3.54 10.54 -2.45
N ARG A 130 -4.60 9.72 -2.59
CA ARG A 130 -5.83 10.10 -3.29
C ARG A 130 -7.09 9.84 -2.47
N ASN A 131 -7.72 8.68 -2.63
CA ASN A 131 -8.96 8.31 -1.96
C ASN A 131 -8.87 6.91 -1.35
N GLY A 132 -7.67 6.34 -1.30
CA GLY A 132 -7.42 4.97 -0.86
C GLY A 132 -6.44 4.87 0.30
N PHE A 133 -6.28 3.67 0.80
CA PHE A 133 -5.34 3.32 1.85
C PHE A 133 -4.58 2.06 1.47
N HIS A 134 -3.32 1.99 1.85
CA HIS A 134 -2.57 0.74 1.82
C HIS A 134 -2.51 0.20 3.24
N LEU A 135 -2.91 -1.05 3.40
CA LEU A 135 -2.70 -1.82 4.62
C LEU A 135 -1.55 -2.79 4.40
N ALA A 136 -0.70 -2.94 5.40
CA ALA A 136 0.45 -3.84 5.28
C ALA A 136 0.70 -4.65 6.54
N VAL A 137 1.12 -5.89 6.34
CA VAL A 137 1.60 -6.82 7.38
C VAL A 137 3.02 -7.26 7.02
N PRO A 138 4.02 -7.03 7.90
CA PRO A 138 5.40 -7.41 7.63
C PRO A 138 5.57 -8.91 7.43
N TYR A 139 6.48 -9.29 6.53
CA TYR A 139 6.86 -10.68 6.24
C TYR A 139 7.15 -11.49 7.51
N GLU A 140 7.78 -10.87 8.50
CA GLU A 140 8.18 -11.47 9.78
C GLU A 140 6.99 -11.98 10.61
N THR A 141 5.76 -11.56 10.29
CA THR A 141 4.53 -12.03 10.94
C THR A 141 4.12 -13.42 10.45
N PHE A 142 4.56 -13.82 9.26
CA PHE A 142 4.20 -15.10 8.67
C PHE A 142 5.09 -16.24 9.19
N PRO A 143 4.58 -17.49 9.22
CA PRO A 143 5.42 -18.64 9.52
C PRO A 143 6.53 -18.77 8.48
N LYS A 144 7.64 -19.42 8.84
CA LYS A 144 8.75 -19.64 7.89
C LYS A 144 8.40 -20.64 6.80
N VAL A 145 7.58 -21.65 7.11
CA VAL A 145 7.24 -22.77 6.23
C VAL A 145 5.76 -23.09 6.32
N ILE A 146 5.12 -23.32 5.17
CA ILE A 146 3.75 -23.84 5.06
C ILE A 146 3.76 -25.04 4.11
N GLY A 147 3.26 -26.19 4.57
CA GLY A 147 3.19 -27.41 3.74
C GLY A 147 4.53 -27.84 3.15
N GLY A 148 5.62 -27.70 3.92
CA GLY A 148 6.98 -28.05 3.49
C GLY A 148 7.65 -27.05 2.54
N ARG A 149 7.01 -25.92 2.21
CA ARG A 149 7.58 -24.86 1.37
C ARG A 149 7.86 -23.60 2.18
N GLU A 150 9.00 -22.97 1.95
CA GLU A 150 9.32 -21.67 2.56
C GLU A 150 8.33 -20.59 2.09
N VAL A 151 7.82 -19.78 3.01
CA VAL A 151 6.77 -18.79 2.71
C VAL A 151 7.27 -17.70 1.76
N LYS A 152 8.54 -17.31 1.83
CA LYS A 152 9.16 -16.41 0.84
C LYS A 152 9.00 -16.90 -0.60
N ASN A 153 8.91 -18.21 -0.85
CA ASN A 153 8.79 -18.76 -2.21
C ASN A 153 7.33 -18.92 -2.65
N LEU A 154 6.36 -18.52 -1.83
CA LEU A 154 4.94 -18.59 -2.15
C LEU A 154 4.41 -17.30 -2.81
N PHE A 155 5.29 -16.37 -3.19
CA PHE A 155 4.88 -15.15 -3.89
C PHE A 155 4.71 -15.41 -5.40
N PRO A 156 3.69 -14.81 -6.07
CA PRO A 156 2.64 -13.94 -5.51
C PRO A 156 1.39 -14.68 -5.01
N GLU A 157 1.37 -16.02 -5.06
CA GLU A 157 0.14 -16.79 -4.83
C GLU A 157 -0.37 -16.69 -3.38
N ALA A 158 0.49 -16.76 -2.38
CA ALA A 158 0.10 -16.62 -0.98
C ALA A 158 -0.56 -15.26 -0.66
N PRO A 159 0.05 -14.09 -0.95
CA PRO A 159 -0.61 -12.81 -0.69
C PRO A 159 -1.90 -12.63 -1.49
N ARG A 160 -1.98 -13.17 -2.73
CA ARG A 160 -3.23 -13.20 -3.51
C ARG A 160 -4.34 -13.97 -2.82
N VAL A 161 -4.05 -15.16 -2.31
CA VAL A 161 -5.01 -16.00 -1.59
C VAL A 161 -5.46 -15.30 -0.31
N ILE A 162 -4.53 -14.71 0.45
CA ILE A 162 -4.87 -13.96 1.67
C ILE A 162 -5.77 -12.76 1.36
N ALA A 163 -5.42 -11.95 0.36
CA ALA A 163 -6.24 -10.80 -0.03
C ALA A 163 -7.63 -11.22 -0.54
N SER A 164 -7.72 -12.31 -1.31
CA SER A 164 -9.01 -12.85 -1.78
C SER A 164 -9.86 -13.37 -0.61
N TYR A 165 -9.24 -14.06 0.33
CA TYR A 165 -9.91 -14.56 1.52
C TYR A 165 -10.46 -13.41 2.39
N LEU A 166 -9.64 -12.40 2.66
CA LEU A 166 -10.07 -11.23 3.43
C LEU A 166 -11.17 -10.44 2.71
N LYS A 167 -11.07 -10.32 1.38
CA LYS A 167 -12.12 -9.74 0.54
C LYS A 167 -13.43 -10.49 0.76
N GLU A 168 -13.49 -11.79 0.51
CA GLU A 168 -14.74 -12.55 0.70
C GLU A 168 -15.25 -12.51 2.14
N MET A 169 -14.35 -12.56 3.14
CA MET A 169 -14.72 -12.51 4.56
C MET A 169 -15.45 -11.21 4.94
N ILE A 170 -15.04 -10.06 4.40
CA ILE A 170 -15.64 -8.76 4.74
C ILE A 170 -16.80 -8.36 3.82
N ARG A 171 -17.05 -9.09 2.72
CA ARG A 171 -17.98 -8.70 1.65
C ARG A 171 -19.35 -8.26 2.16
N LYS A 172 -20.00 -9.11 2.96
CA LYS A 172 -21.33 -8.81 3.51
C LYS A 172 -21.31 -7.63 4.47
N ASN A 173 -20.37 -7.62 5.42
CA ASN A 173 -20.25 -6.53 6.40
C ASN A 173 -19.93 -5.19 5.71
N LEU A 174 -19.13 -5.19 4.65
CA LEU A 174 -18.82 -3.99 3.88
C LEU A 174 -20.06 -3.41 3.20
N ALA A 175 -20.90 -4.26 2.59
CA ALA A 175 -22.17 -3.83 2.03
C ALA A 175 -23.09 -3.23 3.11
N GLU A 176 -23.23 -3.91 4.24
CA GLU A 176 -24.05 -3.45 5.37
C GLU A 176 -23.56 -2.12 5.95
N GLU A 177 -22.26 -1.95 6.18
CA GLU A 177 -21.69 -0.72 6.74
C GLU A 177 -21.80 0.48 5.78
N ILE A 178 -21.69 0.24 4.46
CA ILE A 178 -21.95 1.28 3.46
C ILE A 178 -23.43 1.68 3.50
N LEU A 179 -24.35 0.71 3.44
CA LEU A 179 -25.80 0.99 3.40
C LEU A 179 -26.35 1.55 4.73
N LYS A 180 -25.67 1.34 5.86
CA LYS A 180 -25.99 2.01 7.14
C LYS A 180 -25.70 3.51 7.11
N LYS A 181 -24.71 3.94 6.32
CA LYS A 181 -24.25 5.33 6.25
C LYS A 181 -24.78 6.09 5.05
N PHE A 182 -25.10 5.38 3.97
CA PHE A 182 -25.47 5.95 2.68
C PHE A 182 -26.69 5.23 2.11
N SER A 183 -27.65 6.00 1.61
CA SER A 183 -28.71 5.49 0.75
C SER A 183 -28.13 5.01 -0.59
N MET A 184 -28.86 4.13 -1.28
CA MET A 184 -28.44 3.64 -2.60
C MET A 184 -28.22 4.78 -3.61
N ASP A 185 -29.00 5.86 -3.54
CA ASP A 185 -28.86 7.02 -4.43
C ASP A 185 -27.55 7.78 -4.15
N GLU A 186 -27.18 7.96 -2.89
CA GLU A 186 -25.88 8.54 -2.51
C GLU A 186 -24.72 7.64 -2.94
N VAL A 187 -24.86 6.30 -2.85
CA VAL A 187 -23.83 5.37 -3.33
C VAL A 187 -23.63 5.50 -4.83
N VAL A 188 -24.71 5.59 -5.63
CA VAL A 188 -24.65 5.84 -7.08
C VAL A 188 -23.92 7.14 -7.38
N GLU A 189 -24.29 8.23 -6.70
CA GLU A 189 -23.67 9.55 -6.91
C GLU A 189 -22.17 9.56 -6.57
N LEU A 190 -21.80 9.06 -5.40
CA LEU A 190 -20.43 9.11 -4.89
C LEU A 190 -19.49 8.13 -5.61
N SER A 191 -20.00 6.98 -6.07
CA SER A 191 -19.22 6.00 -6.84
C SER A 191 -19.20 6.29 -8.34
N GLY A 192 -20.21 7.00 -8.86
CA GLY A 192 -20.43 7.17 -10.30
C GLY A 192 -20.59 5.82 -11.02
N VAL A 193 -21.24 4.85 -10.38
CA VAL A 193 -21.57 3.52 -10.91
C VAL A 193 -23.09 3.41 -10.97
N SER A 194 -23.64 2.79 -12.02
CA SER A 194 -25.10 2.71 -12.18
C SER A 194 -25.75 1.81 -11.14
N ARG A 195 -27.01 2.08 -10.81
CA ARG A 195 -27.74 1.31 -9.80
C ARG A 195 -27.78 -0.19 -10.14
N GLU A 196 -27.94 -0.51 -11.43
CA GLU A 196 -28.05 -1.88 -11.93
C GLU A 196 -26.76 -2.68 -11.68
N GLU A 197 -25.59 -2.03 -11.78
CA GLU A 197 -24.31 -2.69 -11.47
C GLU A 197 -24.06 -2.83 -9.97
N LEU A 198 -24.66 -1.95 -9.16
CA LEU A 198 -24.48 -1.91 -7.71
C LEU A 198 -25.40 -2.88 -6.98
N VAL A 199 -26.58 -3.20 -7.52
CA VAL A 199 -27.52 -4.09 -6.85
C VAL A 199 -26.94 -5.51 -6.81
N ASP A 200 -26.94 -6.07 -5.62
CA ASP A 200 -26.68 -7.48 -5.37
C ASP A 200 -27.94 -8.08 -4.73
N GLU A 201 -28.45 -9.18 -5.28
CA GLU A 201 -29.71 -9.78 -4.82
C GLU A 201 -29.61 -10.40 -3.42
N GLU A 202 -28.42 -10.83 -3.00
CA GLU A 202 -28.21 -11.53 -1.73
C GLU A 202 -27.91 -10.54 -0.59
N ILE A 203 -27.05 -9.56 -0.87
CA ILE A 203 -26.52 -8.64 0.15
C ILE A 203 -26.91 -7.17 -0.09
N GLY A 204 -27.78 -6.90 -1.06
CA GLY A 204 -28.36 -5.59 -1.36
C GLY A 204 -27.46 -4.64 -2.14
N LEU A 205 -26.15 -4.69 -1.90
CA LEU A 205 -25.13 -3.89 -2.58
C LEU A 205 -23.93 -4.78 -2.91
N ASN A 206 -23.41 -4.70 -4.13
CA ASN A 206 -22.10 -5.23 -4.49
C ASN A 206 -21.02 -4.21 -4.09
N PRO A 207 -20.36 -4.35 -2.93
CA PRO A 207 -19.47 -3.32 -2.42
C PRO A 207 -18.21 -3.18 -3.28
N TYR A 208 -17.82 -4.22 -4.01
CA TYR A 208 -16.60 -4.21 -4.84
C TYR A 208 -16.76 -3.48 -6.16
N LYS A 209 -17.96 -2.97 -6.45
CA LYS A 209 -18.19 -2.00 -7.51
C LYS A 209 -17.87 -0.58 -7.08
N VAL A 210 -17.83 -0.30 -5.77
CA VAL A 210 -17.56 1.04 -5.24
C VAL A 210 -16.23 1.15 -4.50
N VAL A 211 -15.67 0.04 -4.00
CA VAL A 211 -14.33 -0.04 -3.43
C VAL A 211 -13.59 -1.22 -4.04
N ASP A 212 -12.37 -0.98 -4.51
CA ASP A 212 -11.53 -2.06 -5.03
C ASP A 212 -10.59 -2.60 -3.95
N ILE A 213 -10.49 -3.93 -3.93
CA ILE A 213 -9.39 -4.70 -3.37
C ILE A 213 -9.11 -5.71 -4.48
N ASP A 214 -8.04 -5.50 -5.26
CA ASP A 214 -7.65 -6.42 -6.33
C ASP A 214 -6.42 -7.25 -5.93
N PRO A 215 -6.60 -8.52 -5.52
CA PRO A 215 -5.49 -9.43 -5.27
C PRO A 215 -4.61 -9.64 -6.52
N VAL A 216 -5.16 -9.60 -7.72
CA VAL A 216 -4.45 -9.93 -8.97
C VAL A 216 -3.36 -8.89 -9.27
N ALA A 217 -3.58 -7.64 -8.86
CA ALA A 217 -2.57 -6.57 -8.94
C ALA A 217 -1.23 -6.97 -8.30
N ILE A 218 -1.26 -7.79 -7.24
CA ILE A 218 -0.05 -8.35 -6.60
C ILE A 218 0.64 -9.27 -7.58
N SER A 219 1.72 -8.79 -8.20
CA SER A 219 2.47 -9.53 -9.21
C SER A 219 3.99 -9.42 -8.97
N SER A 220 4.79 -10.18 -9.72
CA SER A 220 6.25 -10.15 -9.60
C SER A 220 6.78 -8.73 -9.79
N ARG A 221 7.64 -8.30 -8.86
CA ARG A 221 8.24 -6.96 -8.76
C ARG A 221 7.20 -5.84 -8.81
N HIS A 222 5.99 -6.11 -8.31
CA HIS A 222 4.94 -5.10 -8.15
C HIS A 222 5.38 -4.03 -7.16
N LEU A 223 5.09 -2.79 -7.49
CA LEU A 223 5.53 -1.61 -6.77
C LEU A 223 4.36 -0.96 -6.03
N PHE A 224 4.61 -0.46 -4.83
CA PHE A 224 3.70 0.41 -4.11
C PHE A 224 4.37 1.74 -3.78
N ARG A 225 3.58 2.80 -3.71
CA ARG A 225 4.08 4.14 -3.32
C ARG A 225 4.69 4.09 -1.93
N ALA A 226 5.94 4.53 -1.79
CA ALA A 226 6.65 4.53 -0.51
C ALA A 226 5.90 5.36 0.55
N PRO A 227 5.95 4.99 1.84
CA PRO A 227 5.44 5.88 2.88
C PRO A 227 6.18 7.22 2.81
N PHE A 228 5.45 8.30 3.05
CA PHE A 228 5.91 9.69 2.90
C PHE A 228 6.29 10.10 1.47
N SER A 229 6.18 9.24 0.45
CA SER A 229 6.25 9.71 -0.93
C SER A 229 5.03 10.56 -1.28
N LEU A 230 5.24 11.60 -2.09
CA LEU A 230 4.15 12.37 -2.67
C LEU A 230 3.40 11.55 -3.72
N HIS A 231 2.14 11.89 -3.92
CA HIS A 231 1.34 11.48 -5.07
C HIS A 231 1.49 12.52 -6.18
N GLU A 232 1.90 12.11 -7.37
CA GLU A 232 2.28 13.02 -8.47
C GLU A 232 1.15 13.91 -9.00
N LYS A 233 -0.11 13.44 -8.93
CA LYS A 233 -1.28 14.23 -9.35
C LYS A 233 -1.82 15.17 -8.26
N THR A 234 -1.88 14.73 -7.00
CA THR A 234 -2.52 15.48 -5.91
C THR A 234 -1.53 16.24 -5.04
N TRP A 235 -0.25 15.87 -5.08
CA TRP A 235 0.83 16.31 -4.18
C TRP A 235 0.55 16.07 -2.69
N LEU A 236 -0.44 15.21 -2.39
CA LEU A 236 -0.65 14.71 -1.04
C LEU A 236 0.36 13.63 -0.73
N VAL A 237 0.72 13.55 0.54
CA VAL A 237 1.72 12.64 1.08
C VAL A 237 1.07 11.29 1.29
N SER A 238 1.77 10.21 0.93
CA SER A 238 1.37 8.85 1.31
C SER A 238 1.64 8.64 2.80
N LEU A 239 0.73 9.15 3.63
CA LEU A 239 0.95 9.36 5.05
C LEU A 239 0.63 8.11 5.86
N PRO A 240 1.60 7.51 6.59
CA PRO A 240 1.29 6.50 7.61
C PRO A 240 0.45 7.11 8.73
N ILE A 241 -0.60 6.40 9.14
CA ILE A 241 -1.50 6.84 10.22
C ILE A 241 -1.64 5.73 11.27
N ARG A 242 -2.08 6.10 12.47
CA ARG A 242 -2.45 5.11 13.48
C ARG A 242 -3.80 4.50 13.11
N LYS A 243 -4.03 3.24 13.49
CA LYS A 243 -5.31 2.56 13.21
C LYS A 243 -6.48 3.31 13.84
N GLU A 244 -6.26 3.85 15.04
CA GLU A 244 -7.27 4.59 15.81
C GLU A 244 -7.62 5.94 15.16
N ASP A 245 -6.72 6.49 14.33
CA ASP A 245 -6.90 7.76 13.63
C ASP A 245 -7.66 7.60 12.30
N LEU A 246 -7.82 6.37 11.78
CA LEU A 246 -8.45 6.10 10.47
C LEU A 246 -9.84 6.75 10.33
N LYS A 247 -10.66 6.67 11.38
CA LYS A 247 -12.02 7.24 11.39
C LYS A 247 -12.05 8.77 11.30
N LYS A 248 -11.00 9.44 11.79
CA LYS A 248 -10.89 10.90 11.85
C LYS A 248 -10.00 11.48 10.74
N PHE A 249 -9.25 10.65 10.04
CA PHE A 249 -8.34 11.06 8.99
C PHE A 249 -9.05 11.89 7.92
N SER A 250 -8.41 12.96 7.48
CA SER A 250 -8.84 13.83 6.39
C SER A 250 -7.71 14.00 5.39
N ARG A 251 -8.05 14.41 4.15
CA ARG A 251 -7.03 14.68 3.12
C ARG A 251 -6.12 15.86 3.49
N GLU A 252 -6.60 16.76 4.35
CA GLU A 252 -5.84 17.90 4.86
C GLU A 252 -4.63 17.46 5.69
N ASP A 253 -4.76 16.36 6.44
CA ASP A 253 -3.67 15.81 7.25
C ASP A 253 -2.47 15.35 6.37
N ALA A 254 -2.75 15.01 5.11
CA ALA A 254 -1.74 14.55 4.15
C ALA A 254 -1.11 15.68 3.32
N LYS A 255 -1.41 16.96 3.60
CA LYS A 255 -0.71 18.08 2.99
C LYS A 255 0.70 18.24 3.57
N VAL A 256 1.65 18.64 2.74
CA VAL A 256 3.07 18.75 3.13
C VAL A 256 3.28 19.66 4.34
N GLU A 257 2.50 20.75 4.42
CA GLU A 257 2.51 21.73 5.51
C GLU A 257 1.88 21.24 6.81
N ASN A 258 1.02 20.22 6.77
CA ASN A 258 0.28 19.68 7.92
C ASN A 258 0.88 18.37 8.45
N LEU A 259 2.04 17.95 7.90
CA LEU A 259 2.60 16.64 8.18
C LEU A 259 3.01 16.42 9.62
N GLU A 260 2.46 15.36 10.21
CA GLU A 260 2.85 14.84 11.52
C GLU A 260 3.25 13.37 11.44
N PHE A 261 4.41 13.02 12.03
CA PHE A 261 4.93 11.66 12.07
C PHE A 261 4.30 10.88 13.24
N ARG A 262 3.02 10.52 13.11
CA ARG A 262 2.27 9.83 14.17
C ARG A 262 2.43 8.30 14.18
N ALA A 263 2.84 7.71 13.06
CA ALA A 263 2.97 6.26 12.89
C ALA A 263 4.15 5.89 11.98
N LYS A 264 4.69 4.69 12.18
CA LYS A 264 5.64 4.04 11.27
C LYS A 264 4.87 3.06 10.38
N PHE A 265 5.20 3.03 9.09
CA PHE A 265 4.70 2.00 8.17
C PHE A 265 5.66 0.80 8.13
N LEU A 266 5.13 -0.42 8.11
CA LEU A 266 5.90 -1.67 8.20
C LEU A 266 6.82 -1.64 9.43
N ASP A 267 6.21 -1.47 10.60
CA ASP A 267 6.91 -1.34 11.88
C ASP A 267 7.25 -2.72 12.47
N LEU A 268 8.52 -3.13 12.30
CA LEU A 268 9.01 -4.43 12.78
C LEU A 268 9.07 -4.53 14.31
N GLU A 269 9.03 -3.41 15.03
CA GLU A 269 8.97 -3.41 16.50
C GLU A 269 7.67 -4.07 16.99
N LYS A 270 6.58 -3.92 16.23
CA LYS A 270 5.25 -4.49 16.54
C LYS A 270 5.09 -5.97 16.18
N VAL A 271 6.09 -6.61 15.58
CA VAL A 271 6.05 -8.04 15.27
C VAL A 271 6.44 -8.89 16.49
N ARG A 272 7.12 -8.28 17.48
CA ARG A 272 7.69 -8.98 18.64
C ARG A 272 6.78 -8.94 19.89
N GLU A 273 5.58 -8.37 19.78
CA GLU A 273 4.55 -8.26 20.84
C GLU A 273 3.30 -9.09 20.50
#